data_AF-A0A496AD48-F1
#
_entry.id   AF-A0A496AD48-F1
#
_cell.length_a   1.000
_cell.length_b   1.000
_cell.length_c   1.000
_cell.angle_alpha   90.00
_cell.angle_beta   90.00
_cell.angle_gamma   90.00
#
_symmetry.space_group_name_H-M   'P 1'
#
loop_
_entity.id
_entity.type
_entity.pdbx_description
1 polymer ?
#
loop_
_entity_poly.entity_id
_entity_poly.type
_entity_poly.pdbx_seq_one_letter_code
_entity_poly.pdbx_strand_id
1 'polypeptide(L)'
;MDNWKVEVSYKPEVPDTVGQGILEDIADLGISGINSVRTATVYWIEGALDAQSIDRIGTELLADPITQTYTFDIQNNAAKNWTLEVQFKPGVTDAVGDSTVKGINDLGITGVATVRTGHKYWLTGSLNAEVLETIAQRLLMNDVIQTFSYQKPSS
;
A
#
# COMPACT_ATOMS: atom_id res chain seq x y z
N MET A 1 -15.03 1.93 17.11
CA MET A 1 -14.64 2.42 15.78
C MET A 1 -13.82 1.31 15.17
N ASP A 2 -14.20 0.91 13.97
CA ASP A 2 -13.58 -0.18 13.27
C ASP A 2 -12.47 0.39 12.37
N ASN A 3 -11.36 -0.34 12.30
CA ASN A 3 -10.21 0.03 11.49
C ASN A 3 -10.07 -0.99 10.36
N TRP A 4 -10.23 -0.50 9.14
CA TRP A 4 -10.17 -1.29 7.93
C TRP A 4 -8.89 -0.94 7.16
N LYS A 5 -8.28 -1.96 6.57
CA LYS A 5 -7.12 -1.80 5.69
C LYS A 5 -7.50 -2.33 4.31
N VAL A 6 -7.55 -1.43 3.33
CA VAL A 6 -7.83 -1.77 1.94
C VAL A 6 -6.54 -1.65 1.14
N GLU A 7 -6.14 -2.71 0.46
CA GLU A 7 -4.94 -2.74 -0.37
C GLU A 7 -5.36 -2.84 -1.84
N VAL A 8 -5.00 -1.84 -2.65
CA VAL A 8 -5.29 -1.79 -4.08
C VAL A 8 -4.00 -2.08 -4.84
N SER A 9 -4.01 -3.13 -5.65
CA SER A 9 -2.86 -3.59 -6.43
C SER A 9 -3.24 -3.83 -7.89
N TYR A 10 -2.27 -3.90 -8.77
CA TYR A 10 -2.50 -4.31 -10.16
C TYR A 10 -2.98 -5.76 -10.21
N LYS A 11 -3.91 -6.06 -11.14
CA LYS A 11 -4.29 -7.45 -11.40
C LYS A 11 -3.09 -8.31 -11.83
N PRO A 12 -3.10 -9.64 -11.61
CA PRO A 12 -1.99 -10.52 -11.98
C PRO A 12 -1.65 -10.49 -13.48
N GLU A 13 -2.65 -10.24 -14.33
CA GLU A 13 -2.49 -10.16 -15.79
C GLU A 13 -1.99 -8.79 -16.28
N VAL A 14 -1.94 -7.79 -15.40
CA VAL A 14 -1.54 -6.42 -15.73
C VAL A 14 -0.12 -6.17 -15.22
N PRO A 15 0.79 -5.66 -16.07
CA PRO A 15 2.13 -5.31 -15.65
C PRO A 15 2.09 -4.17 -14.63
N ASP A 16 2.78 -4.36 -13.52
CA ASP A 16 2.99 -3.34 -12.51
C ASP A 16 4.17 -2.46 -12.94
N THR A 17 3.85 -1.43 -13.74
CA THR A 17 4.85 -0.52 -14.32
C THR A 17 5.58 0.27 -13.24
N VAL A 18 4.92 0.58 -12.13
CA VAL A 18 5.53 1.24 -10.97
C VAL A 18 6.55 0.31 -10.31
N GLY A 19 6.18 -0.95 -10.08
CA GLY A 19 7.08 -1.96 -9.54
C GLY A 19 8.29 -2.23 -10.43
N GLN A 20 8.09 -2.24 -11.76
CA GLN A 20 9.19 -2.38 -12.71
C GLN A 20 10.15 -1.18 -12.67
N GLY A 21 9.63 0.05 -12.65
CA GLY A 21 10.49 1.24 -12.52
C GLY A 21 11.30 1.24 -11.22
N ILE A 22 10.67 0.87 -10.10
CA ILE A 22 11.38 0.74 -8.83
C ILE A 22 12.49 -0.32 -8.90
N LEU A 23 12.25 -1.44 -9.57
CA LEU A 23 13.26 -2.48 -9.73
C LEU A 23 14.48 -1.96 -10.52
N GLU A 24 14.26 -1.14 -11.54
CA GLU A 24 15.32 -0.47 -12.30
C GLU A 24 16.07 0.54 -11.42
N ASP A 25 15.35 1.39 -10.67
CA ASP A 25 15.95 2.37 -9.74
C ASP A 25 16.82 1.69 -8.67
N ILE A 26 16.39 0.53 -8.16
CA ILE A 26 17.17 -0.27 -7.21
C ILE A 26 18.48 -0.76 -7.84
N ALA A 27 18.44 -1.19 -9.10
CA ALA A 27 19.64 -1.63 -9.82
C ALA A 27 20.61 -0.46 -10.05
N ASP A 28 20.08 0.73 -10.35
CA ASP A 28 20.86 1.97 -10.51
C ASP A 28 21.52 2.44 -9.20
N LEU A 29 20.94 2.10 -8.04
CA LEU A 29 21.60 2.27 -6.74
C LEU A 29 22.76 1.29 -6.48
N GLY A 30 23.03 0.35 -7.40
CA GLY A 30 24.04 -0.69 -7.27
C GLY A 30 23.59 -1.87 -6.40
N ILE A 31 22.29 -1.97 -6.09
CA ILE A 31 21.73 -3.09 -5.33
C ILE A 31 21.30 -4.16 -6.33
N SER A 32 22.00 -5.29 -6.31
CA SER A 32 21.75 -6.43 -7.20
C SER A 32 21.06 -7.59 -6.47
N GLY A 33 20.44 -8.49 -7.24
CA GLY A 33 19.84 -9.72 -6.70
C GLY A 33 18.37 -9.60 -6.33
N ILE A 34 17.72 -8.46 -6.61
CA ILE A 34 16.26 -8.32 -6.52
C ILE A 34 15.64 -8.90 -7.78
N ASN A 35 14.64 -9.77 -7.64
CA ASN A 35 14.00 -10.44 -8.77
C ASN A 35 12.71 -9.76 -9.21
N SER A 36 11.93 -9.25 -8.26
CA SER A 36 10.69 -8.54 -8.57
C SER A 36 10.31 -7.59 -7.45
N VAL A 37 9.60 -6.53 -7.84
CA VAL A 37 8.91 -5.60 -6.96
C VAL A 37 7.46 -5.51 -7.41
N ARG A 38 6.53 -5.69 -6.49
CA ARG A 38 5.10 -5.48 -6.70
C ARG A 38 4.62 -4.39 -5.75
N THR A 39 3.67 -3.58 -6.20
CA THR A 39 3.20 -2.38 -5.51
C THR A 39 1.71 -2.49 -5.22
N ALA A 40 1.31 -1.83 -4.15
CA ALA A 40 -0.07 -1.54 -3.82
C ALA A 40 -0.19 -0.17 -3.16
N THR A 41 -1.34 0.47 -3.35
CA THR A 41 -1.75 1.59 -2.52
C THR A 41 -2.56 1.04 -1.35
N VAL A 42 -2.26 1.53 -0.15
CA VAL A 42 -2.93 1.11 1.08
C VAL A 42 -3.80 2.25 1.58
N TYR A 43 -5.03 1.94 1.96
CA TYR A 43 -5.98 2.84 2.58
C TYR A 43 -6.34 2.30 3.97
N TRP A 44 -5.94 3.02 5.01
CA TRP A 44 -6.39 2.78 6.38
C TRP A 44 -7.63 3.64 6.63
N ILE A 45 -8.78 3.00 6.70
CA ILE A 45 -10.09 3.64 6.83
C ILE A 45 -10.58 3.40 8.26
N GLU A 46 -10.74 4.47 9.01
CA GLU A 46 -11.30 4.44 10.36
C GLU A 46 -12.75 4.93 10.32
N GLY A 47 -13.67 4.17 10.91
CA GLY A 47 -15.08 4.54 10.89
C GLY A 47 -16.02 3.51 11.50
N ALA A 48 -17.31 3.84 11.54
CA ALA A 48 -18.37 2.88 11.79
C ALA A 48 -18.86 2.34 10.44
N LEU A 49 -18.11 1.39 9.89
CA LEU A 49 -18.34 0.81 8.56
C LEU A 49 -18.43 -0.71 8.66
N ASP A 50 -19.33 -1.29 7.89
CA ASP A 50 -19.44 -2.75 7.72
C ASP A 50 -18.64 -3.24 6.50
N ALA A 51 -18.45 -4.55 6.42
CA ALA A 51 -17.72 -5.18 5.33
C ALA A 51 -18.34 -4.87 3.94
N GLN A 52 -19.67 -4.74 3.87
CA GLN A 52 -20.36 -4.40 2.63
C GLN A 52 -20.01 -2.97 2.16
N SER A 53 -19.92 -2.02 3.09
CA SER A 53 -19.50 -0.66 2.79
C SER A 53 -18.05 -0.62 2.31
N ILE A 54 -17.15 -1.36 2.94
CA ILE A 54 -15.74 -1.43 2.53
C ILE A 54 -15.58 -2.08 1.14
N ASP A 55 -16.33 -3.14 0.86
CA ASP A 55 -16.36 -3.78 -0.46
C ASP A 55 -16.83 -2.81 -1.56
N ARG A 56 -17.88 -2.03 -1.27
CA ARG A 56 -18.35 -0.97 -2.18
C ARG A 56 -17.30 0.13 -2.36
N ILE A 57 -16.66 0.58 -1.29
CA ILE A 57 -15.58 1.58 -1.37
C ILE A 57 -14.43 1.06 -2.25
N GLY A 58 -14.02 -0.20 -2.06
CA GLY A 58 -12.99 -0.82 -2.87
C GLY A 58 -13.35 -0.90 -4.35
N THR A 59 -14.57 -1.34 -4.66
CA THR A 59 -15.04 -1.59 -6.03
C THR A 59 -15.42 -0.32 -6.79
N GLU A 60 -16.10 0.63 -6.13
CA GLU A 60 -16.71 1.80 -6.77
C GLU A 60 -15.82 3.04 -6.72
N LEU A 61 -14.84 3.11 -5.80
CA LEU A 61 -14.00 4.30 -5.60
C LEU A 61 -12.51 4.05 -5.70
N LEU A 62 -11.98 3.00 -5.05
CA LEU A 62 -10.54 2.87 -4.84
C LEU A 62 -9.80 2.14 -5.97
N ALA A 63 -10.40 1.06 -6.50
CA ALA A 63 -9.76 0.24 -7.52
C ALA A 63 -10.31 0.55 -8.91
N ASP A 64 -9.41 0.74 -9.87
CA ASP A 64 -9.77 0.72 -11.28
C ASP A 64 -10.22 -0.71 -11.70
N PRO A 65 -11.46 -0.90 -12.17
CA PRO A 65 -12.02 -2.24 -12.41
C PRO A 65 -11.38 -2.95 -13.60
N ILE A 66 -10.62 -2.25 -14.45
CA ILE A 66 -9.96 -2.81 -15.62
C ILE A 66 -8.58 -3.34 -15.20
N THR A 67 -7.80 -2.51 -14.52
CA THR A 67 -6.37 -2.72 -14.30
C THR A 67 -5.99 -3.16 -12.89
N GLN A 68 -6.86 -2.89 -11.91
CA GLN A 68 -6.56 -3.08 -10.49
C GLN A 68 -7.55 -4.05 -9.84
N THR A 69 -7.15 -4.55 -8.69
CA THR A 69 -7.96 -5.32 -7.77
C THR A 69 -7.69 -4.82 -6.36
N TYR A 70 -8.63 -5.05 -5.45
CA TYR A 70 -8.45 -4.68 -4.05
C TYR A 70 -8.70 -5.87 -3.13
N THR A 71 -8.10 -5.81 -1.95
CA THR A 71 -8.38 -6.71 -0.84
C THR A 71 -8.61 -5.88 0.41
N PHE A 72 -9.51 -6.33 1.28
CA PHE A 72 -9.64 -5.80 2.63
C PHE A 72 -9.62 -6.99 3.57
N ASP A 73 -8.44 -7.30 4.09
CA ASP A 73 -8.27 -8.46 4.96
C ASP A 73 -8.35 -8.01 6.43
N ILE A 74 -9.08 -8.79 7.22
CA ILE A 74 -9.12 -8.69 8.68
C ILE A 74 -7.98 -9.55 9.27
N GLN A 75 -7.35 -10.41 8.47
CA GLN A 75 -6.37 -11.39 8.93
C GLN A 75 -4.97 -11.14 8.35
N ASN A 76 -4.01 -11.05 9.26
CA ASN A 76 -2.58 -10.97 8.99
C ASN A 76 -2.10 -12.30 8.41
N ASN A 77 -2.26 -12.50 7.10
CA ASN A 77 -1.65 -13.64 6.42
C ASN A 77 -0.13 -13.55 6.54
N ALA A 78 0.51 -14.68 6.88
CA ALA A 78 1.96 -14.76 6.99
C ALA A 78 2.60 -14.28 5.67
N ALA A 79 3.49 -13.29 5.78
CA ALA A 79 4.15 -12.72 4.61
C ALA A 79 5.01 -13.79 3.92
N LYS A 80 4.71 -14.09 2.65
CA LYS A 80 5.52 -15.01 1.83
C LYS A 80 6.79 -14.34 1.29
N ASN A 81 6.76 -13.01 1.18
CA ASN A 81 7.82 -12.17 0.63
C ASN A 81 8.21 -11.11 1.64
N TRP A 82 9.34 -10.45 1.41
CA TRP A 82 9.63 -9.20 2.12
C TRP A 82 8.56 -8.18 1.78
N THR A 83 7.91 -7.66 2.80
CA THR A 83 6.86 -6.65 2.66
C THR A 83 7.35 -5.37 3.29
N LEU A 84 7.25 -4.26 2.56
CA LEU A 84 7.57 -2.92 3.04
C LEU A 84 6.32 -2.06 2.93
N GLU A 85 5.95 -1.36 4.00
CA GLU A 85 4.85 -0.40 4.01
C GLU A 85 5.39 0.98 4.33
N VAL A 86 5.07 1.94 3.48
CA VAL A 86 5.43 3.35 3.63
C VAL A 86 4.15 4.13 3.88
N GLN A 87 4.16 4.96 4.92
CA GLN A 87 3.00 5.76 5.34
C GLN A 87 3.43 7.14 5.79
N PHE A 88 2.51 8.10 5.76
CA PHE A 88 2.75 9.43 6.32
C PHE A 88 2.99 9.39 7.83
N LYS A 89 3.91 10.23 8.31
CA LYS A 89 4.13 10.41 9.76
C LYS A 89 2.90 11.00 10.44
N PRO A 90 2.71 10.75 11.75
CA PRO A 90 1.66 11.41 12.52
C PRO A 90 1.76 12.93 12.40
N GLY A 91 0.62 13.59 12.13
CA GLY A 91 0.54 15.04 11.97
C GLY A 91 0.83 15.57 10.55
N VAL A 92 1.25 14.72 9.62
CA VAL A 92 1.37 15.09 8.20
C VAL A 92 0.00 15.01 7.54
N THR A 93 -0.31 16.03 6.74
CA THR A 93 -1.54 16.10 5.94
C THR A 93 -1.48 15.10 4.80
N ASP A 94 -2.54 14.29 4.68
CA ASP A 94 -2.72 13.34 3.59
C ASP A 94 -3.88 13.79 2.69
N ALA A 95 -3.56 14.54 1.65
CA ALA A 95 -4.54 15.07 0.72
C ALA A 95 -5.32 13.98 -0.04
N VAL A 96 -4.69 12.82 -0.27
CA VAL A 96 -5.35 11.69 -0.93
C VAL A 96 -6.36 11.09 0.04
N GLY A 97 -5.98 10.86 1.29
CA GLY A 97 -6.89 10.42 2.34
C GLY A 97 -8.10 11.34 2.52
N ASP A 98 -7.88 12.65 2.58
CA ASP A 98 -8.96 13.65 2.67
C ASP A 98 -9.89 13.61 1.44
N SER A 99 -9.34 13.39 0.26
CA SER A 99 -10.13 13.26 -0.98
C SER A 99 -10.90 11.94 -1.01
N THR A 100 -10.32 10.85 -0.51
CA THR A 100 -11.00 9.57 -0.37
C THR A 100 -12.18 9.68 0.59
N VAL A 101 -12.04 10.38 1.74
CA VAL A 101 -13.18 10.64 2.65
C VAL A 101 -14.33 11.32 1.91
N LYS A 102 -14.05 12.33 1.09
CA LYS A 102 -15.08 13.01 0.29
C LYS A 102 -15.74 12.04 -0.70
N GLY A 103 -14.95 11.28 -1.45
CA GLY A 103 -15.47 10.28 -2.40
C GLY A 103 -16.33 9.21 -1.74
N ILE A 104 -15.99 8.74 -0.54
CA ILE A 104 -16.80 7.79 0.24
C ILE A 104 -18.17 8.41 0.59
N ASN A 105 -18.18 9.67 1.04
CA ASN A 105 -19.42 10.37 1.35
C ASN A 105 -20.28 10.59 0.09
N ASP A 106 -19.65 10.88 -1.06
CA ASP A 106 -20.34 11.03 -2.35
C ASP A 106 -20.99 9.73 -2.84
N LEU A 107 -20.44 8.56 -2.45
CA LEU A 107 -21.08 7.25 -2.66
C LEU A 107 -22.28 6.98 -1.73
N GLY A 108 -22.61 7.93 -0.84
CA GLY A 108 -23.67 7.80 0.16
C GLY A 108 -23.29 6.94 1.36
N ILE A 109 -22.00 6.61 1.53
CA ILE A 109 -21.51 5.81 2.66
C ILE A 109 -21.12 6.77 3.78
N THR A 110 -21.90 6.77 4.86
CA THR A 110 -21.67 7.60 6.04
C THR A 110 -20.96 6.81 7.14
N GLY A 111 -20.24 7.49 8.02
CA GLY A 111 -19.60 6.87 9.18
C GLY A 111 -18.09 6.69 9.07
N VAL A 112 -17.49 7.09 7.94
CA VAL A 112 -16.03 7.26 7.84
C VAL A 112 -15.60 8.46 8.69
N ALA A 113 -14.61 8.25 9.56
CA ALA A 113 -14.01 9.29 10.39
C ALA A 113 -12.78 9.88 9.71
N THR A 114 -11.84 9.01 9.31
CA THR A 114 -10.61 9.41 8.63
C THR A 114 -10.15 8.33 7.67
N VAL A 115 -9.45 8.74 6.61
CA VAL A 115 -8.69 7.83 5.74
C VAL A 115 -7.25 8.28 5.72
N ARG A 116 -6.32 7.34 5.90
CA ARG A 116 -4.89 7.53 5.64
C ARG A 116 -4.47 6.64 4.48
N THR A 117 -3.51 7.12 3.72
CA THR A 117 -2.97 6.46 2.55
C THR A 117 -1.48 6.19 2.70
N GLY A 118 -1.02 5.21 1.94
CA GLY A 118 0.38 4.83 1.88
C GLY A 118 0.62 3.85 0.74
N HIS A 119 1.84 3.32 0.72
CA HIS A 119 2.27 2.38 -0.28
C HIS A 119 2.76 1.10 0.37
N LYS A 120 2.49 -0.02 -0.29
CA LYS A 120 2.99 -1.33 0.10
C LYS A 120 3.76 -1.92 -1.06
N TYR A 121 4.90 -2.51 -0.74
CA TYR A 121 5.81 -3.12 -1.67
C TYR A 121 6.07 -4.56 -1.25
N TRP A 122 5.96 -5.49 -2.19
CA TRP A 122 6.43 -6.85 -2.02
C TRP A 122 7.67 -7.06 -2.87
N LEU A 123 8.77 -7.40 -2.22
CA LEU A 123 10.06 -7.59 -2.87
C LEU A 123 10.50 -9.05 -2.74
N THR A 124 11.07 -9.59 -3.82
CA THR A 124 11.65 -10.93 -3.85
C THR A 124 13.09 -10.92 -4.33
N GLY A 125 13.85 -11.94 -3.94
CA GLY A 125 15.26 -12.11 -4.29
C GLY A 125 16.19 -12.11 -3.08
N SER A 126 17.46 -11.82 -3.32
CA SER A 126 18.52 -11.78 -2.30
C SER A 126 18.41 -10.53 -1.43
N LEU A 127 17.42 -10.54 -0.54
CA LEU A 127 17.09 -9.44 0.37
C LEU A 127 17.47 -9.78 1.81
N ASN A 128 18.00 -8.78 2.52
CA ASN A 128 18.11 -8.76 3.97
C ASN A 128 17.52 -7.43 4.50
N ALA A 129 17.46 -7.28 5.82
CA ALA A 129 16.88 -6.09 6.43
C ALA A 129 17.65 -4.80 6.06
N GLU A 130 18.97 -4.83 6.06
CA GLU A 130 19.82 -3.67 5.77
C GLU A 130 19.63 -3.17 4.33
N VAL A 131 19.55 -4.09 3.37
CA VAL A 131 19.28 -3.78 1.96
C VAL A 131 17.88 -3.19 1.81
N LEU A 132 16.88 -3.80 2.45
CA LEU A 132 15.50 -3.31 2.39
C LEU A 132 15.36 -1.91 2.99
N GLU A 133 16.00 -1.65 4.14
CA GLU A 133 16.03 -0.33 4.77
C GLU A 133 16.71 0.71 3.89
N THR A 134 17.79 0.33 3.21
CA THR A 134 18.48 1.20 2.26
C THR A 134 17.58 1.57 1.07
N ILE A 135 16.89 0.58 0.50
CA ILE A 135 15.93 0.79 -0.59
C ILE A 135 14.81 1.72 -0.13
N ALA A 136 14.25 1.46 1.06
CA ALA A 136 13.19 2.28 1.63
C ALA A 136 13.63 3.74 1.74
N GLN A 137 14.72 4.00 2.45
CA GLN A 137 15.20 5.36 2.75
C GLN A 137 15.69 6.12 1.52
N ARG A 138 16.25 5.44 0.51
CA ARG A 138 16.84 6.10 -0.66
C ARG A 138 15.87 6.27 -1.83
N LEU A 139 14.86 5.41 -1.96
CA LEU A 139 13.96 5.41 -3.12
C LEU A 139 12.48 5.54 -2.77
N LEU A 140 12.01 4.79 -1.77
CA LEU A 140 10.57 4.52 -1.62
C LEU A 140 9.86 5.50 -0.69
N MET A 141 10.60 6.30 0.07
CA MET A 141 10.01 7.27 0.98
C MET A 141 10.75 8.59 1.00
N ASN A 142 10.00 9.62 1.36
CA ASN A 142 10.55 10.89 1.80
C ASN A 142 10.66 10.88 3.34
N ASP A 143 11.88 10.83 3.86
CA ASP A 143 12.18 10.74 5.29
C ASP A 143 11.70 11.93 6.13
N VAL A 144 11.43 13.08 5.53
CA VAL A 144 10.87 14.25 6.24
C VAL A 144 9.44 13.95 6.67
N ILE A 145 8.62 13.42 5.75
CA ILE A 145 7.16 13.34 5.90
C ILE A 145 6.61 11.92 6.02
N GLN A 146 7.38 10.89 5.68
CA GLN A 146 6.96 9.49 5.69
C GLN A 146 7.79 8.66 6.67
N THR A 147 7.26 7.50 7.04
CA THR A 147 7.93 6.45 7.79
C THR A 147 7.61 5.11 7.13
N PHE A 148 8.44 4.11 7.39
CA PHE A 148 8.20 2.77 6.89
C PHE A 148 8.17 1.73 8.00
N SER A 149 7.59 0.58 7.70
CA SER A 149 7.70 -0.65 8.46
C SER A 149 7.90 -1.81 7.49
N TYR A 150 8.53 -2.89 7.94
CA TYR A 150 8.70 -4.06 7.10
C TYR A 150 8.40 -5.36 7.84
N GLN A 151 7.99 -6.36 7.07
CA GLN A 151 7.77 -7.73 7.53
C GLN A 151 8.69 -8.68 6.77
N LYS A 152 9.32 -9.58 7.51
CA LYS A 152 10.17 -10.64 6.96
C LYS A 152 9.29 -11.77 6.42
N PRO A 153 9.73 -12.47 5.36
CA PRO A 153 9.07 -13.69 4.95
C PRO A 153 9.07 -14.71 6.10
N SER A 154 7.89 -15.26 6.41
CA SER A 154 7.74 -16.32 7.41
C SER A 154 8.07 -17.66 6.74
N SER A 155 9.23 -18.24 7.07
CA SER A 155 9.63 -19.59 6.62
C SER A 155 8.88 -20.68 7.35
#